data_AF-A0A820NQM8-F1
#
_entry.id   AF-A0A820NQM8-F1
#
_cell.length_a   1.000
_cell.length_b   1.000
_cell.length_c   1.000
_cell.angle_alpha   90.00
_cell.angle_beta   90.00
_cell.angle_gamma   90.00
#
_symmetry.space_group_name_H-M   'P 1'
#
loop_
_entity.id
_entity.type
_entity.pdbx_description
1 polymer ?
#
loop_
_entity_poly.entity_id
_entity_poly.type
_entity_poly.pdbx_seq_one_letter_code
_entity_poly.pdbx_strand_id
1 'polypeptide(L)'
;EYWIQDYEMGNVTEFEGIIDQILKDTMPLYEQLHAYVRGRLCSMYQNRFNCSGPIPAHILGNMWAQTWNDRFDDVIPYPDAPLLNMTEVLIEKNYSVH
;
A
#
# COMPACT_ATOMS: atom_id res chain seq x y z
N GLU A 1 -15.08 -3.49 25.16
CA GLU A 1 -15.18 -4.36 23.97
C GLU A 1 -14.06 -5.40 24.04
N TYR A 2 -14.31 -6.65 23.66
CA TYR A 2 -13.33 -7.74 23.85
C TYR A 2 -12.09 -7.61 22.95
N TRP A 3 -12.25 -7.10 21.73
CA TRP A 3 -11.19 -7.05 20.72
C TRP A 3 -10.06 -6.03 21.02
N ILE A 4 -10.30 -5.06 21.90
CA ILE A 4 -9.29 -4.05 22.31
C ILE A 4 -8.49 -4.52 23.55
N GLN A 5 -8.96 -5.58 24.23
CA GLN A 5 -8.42 -5.98 25.53
C GLN A 5 -6.92 -6.32 25.50
N ASP A 6 -6.42 -6.86 24.38
CA ASP A 6 -5.02 -7.23 24.20
C ASP A 6 -4.05 -6.04 24.23
N TYR A 7 -4.55 -4.81 24.08
CA TYR A 7 -3.76 -3.58 24.15
C TYR A 7 -3.62 -3.02 25.57
N GLU A 8 -4.26 -3.66 26.57
CA GLU A 8 -4.21 -3.29 28.00
C GLU A 8 -4.56 -1.82 28.29
N MET A 9 -5.28 -1.16 27.38
CA MET A 9 -5.70 0.24 27.55
C MET A 9 -6.91 0.33 28.47
N GLY A 10 -6.87 1.30 29.39
CA GLY A 10 -7.83 1.40 30.50
C GLY A 10 -9.25 1.74 30.05
N ASN A 11 -9.44 2.35 28.87
CA ASN A 11 -10.75 2.51 28.25
C ASN A 11 -10.67 2.53 26.70
N VAL A 12 -11.83 2.31 26.06
CA VAL A 12 -11.98 2.30 24.58
C VAL A 12 -11.70 3.66 23.94
N THR A 13 -12.14 4.74 24.58
CA THR A 13 -11.95 6.13 24.09
C THR A 13 -10.47 6.51 23.98
N GLU A 14 -9.62 6.05 24.88
CA GLU A 14 -8.17 6.26 24.83
C GLU A 14 -7.56 5.56 23.62
N PHE A 15 -7.93 4.30 23.40
CA PHE A 15 -7.49 3.52 22.23
C PHE A 15 -7.92 4.18 20.91
N GLU A 16 -9.20 4.52 20.77
CA GLU A 16 -9.73 5.20 19.58
C GLU A 16 -9.05 6.55 19.34
N GLY A 17 -8.78 7.31 20.40
CA GLY A 17 -8.07 8.59 20.32
C GLY A 17 -6.63 8.44 19.81
N ILE A 18 -5.91 7.40 20.23
CA ILE A 18 -4.56 7.10 19.75
C ILE A 18 -4.59 6.71 18.26
N ILE A 19 -5.53 5.84 17.87
CA ILE A 19 -5.68 5.43 16.46
C ILE A 19 -6.03 6.62 15.56
N ASP A 20 -6.94 7.49 15.99
CA ASP A 20 -7.30 8.72 15.27
C ASP A 20 -6.09 9.64 15.11
N GLN A 21 -5.27 9.79 16.15
CA GLN A 21 -4.04 10.59 16.08
C GLN A 21 -3.02 10.00 15.09
N ILE A 22 -2.77 8.70 15.13
CA ILE A 22 -1.87 8.02 14.19
C ILE A 22 -2.38 8.17 12.75
N LEU A 23 -3.69 8.04 12.54
CA LEU A 23 -4.31 8.21 11.24
C LEU A 23 -4.12 9.64 10.71
N LYS A 24 -4.34 10.65 11.56
CA LYS A 24 -4.10 12.07 11.23
C LYS A 24 -2.64 12.34 10.88
N ASP A 25 -1.70 11.80 11.66
CA ASP A 25 -0.27 11.99 11.43
C ASP A 25 0.20 11.32 10.14
N THR A 26 -0.43 10.20 9.77
CA THR A 26 -0.10 9.44 8.55
C THR A 26 -0.79 9.99 7.29
N MET A 27 -1.93 10.68 7.46
CA MET A 27 -2.77 11.16 6.35
C MET A 27 -2.01 11.96 5.28
N PRO A 28 -1.12 12.92 5.61
CA PRO A 28 -0.41 13.69 4.60
C PRO A 28 0.46 12.84 3.67
N LEU A 29 1.08 11.78 4.20
CA LEU A 29 1.86 10.83 3.39
C LEU A 29 0.93 9.96 2.52
N TYR A 30 -0.16 9.47 3.11
CA TYR A 30 -1.16 8.67 2.39
C TYR A 30 -1.76 9.45 1.21
N GLU A 31 -2.12 10.72 1.40
CA GLU A 31 -2.69 11.55 0.34
C GLU A 31 -1.71 11.77 -0.83
N GLN A 32 -0.43 11.99 -0.55
CA GLN A 32 0.60 12.11 -1.58
C GLN A 32 0.77 10.80 -2.35
N LEU A 33 0.85 9.67 -1.65
CA LEU A 33 0.94 8.35 -2.27
C LEU A 33 -0.31 8.03 -3.10
N HIS A 34 -1.49 8.26 -2.55
CA HIS A 34 -2.78 8.06 -3.23
C HIS A 34 -2.87 8.92 -4.49
N ALA A 35 -2.50 10.21 -4.42
CA ALA A 35 -2.49 11.09 -5.58
C ALA A 35 -1.51 10.63 -6.66
N TYR A 36 -0.31 10.21 -6.27
CA TYR A 36 0.70 9.67 -7.19
C TYR A 36 0.20 8.42 -7.92
N VAL A 37 -0.28 7.42 -7.16
CA VAL A 37 -0.81 6.16 -7.70
C VAL A 37 -2.01 6.43 -8.61
N ARG A 38 -2.96 7.29 -8.18
CA ARG A 38 -4.09 7.70 -9.01
C ARG A 38 -3.63 8.31 -10.33
N GLY A 39 -2.62 9.19 -10.30
CA GLY A 39 -2.05 9.79 -11.50
C GLY A 39 -1.51 8.76 -12.49
N ARG A 40 -0.73 7.79 -12.00
CA ARG A 40 -0.19 6.68 -12.81
C ARG A 40 -1.30 5.83 -13.43
N LEU A 41 -2.27 5.40 -12.62
CA LEU A 41 -3.40 4.59 -13.10
C LEU A 41 -4.26 5.36 -14.11
N CYS A 42 -4.45 6.67 -13.91
CA CYS A 42 -5.16 7.51 -14.86
C CYS A 42 -4.50 7.58 -16.24
N SER A 43 -3.18 7.65 -16.28
CA SER A 43 -2.44 7.62 -17.55
C SER A 43 -2.62 6.29 -18.29
N MET A 44 -2.79 5.18 -17.58
CA MET A 44 -2.99 3.85 -18.14
C MET A 44 -4.44 3.58 -18.57
N TYR A 45 -5.41 3.92 -17.73
CA TYR A 45 -6.84 3.62 -17.92
C TYR A 45 -7.62 4.84 -18.43
N GLN A 46 -7.03 5.62 -19.34
CA GLN A 46 -7.55 6.90 -19.84
C GLN A 46 -9.07 6.89 -20.05
N ASN A 47 -9.77 7.87 -19.46
CA ASN A 47 -11.22 8.07 -19.51
C ASN A 47 -12.09 6.92 -18.98
N ARG A 48 -11.52 5.93 -18.28
CA ARG A 48 -12.31 4.84 -17.66
C ARG A 48 -12.77 5.13 -16.23
N PHE A 49 -12.19 6.14 -15.58
CA PHE A 49 -12.66 6.63 -14.29
C PHE A 49 -12.32 8.12 -14.10
N ASN A 50 -12.96 8.75 -13.11
CA ASN A 50 -12.72 10.15 -12.80
C ASN A 50 -11.36 10.33 -12.10
N CYS A 51 -10.40 10.93 -12.79
CA CYS A 51 -9.05 11.18 -12.27
C CYS A 51 -8.98 12.20 -11.13
N SER A 52 -10.03 13.00 -10.93
CA SER A 52 -10.16 13.90 -9.79
C SER A 52 -10.90 13.26 -8.60
N GLY A 53 -11.45 12.06 -8.79
CA GLY A 53 -12.20 11.31 -7.77
C GLY A 53 -11.35 10.26 -7.03
N PRO A 54 -12.01 9.40 -6.22
CA PRO A 54 -11.37 8.24 -5.60
C PRO A 54 -10.90 7.22 -6.64
N ILE A 55 -9.88 6.42 -6.28
CA ILE A 55 -9.46 5.28 -7.11
C ILE A 55 -10.52 4.16 -7.00
N PRO A 56 -11.01 3.59 -8.11
CA PRO A 56 -11.92 2.45 -8.05
C PRO A 56 -11.27 1.23 -7.36
N ALA A 57 -11.98 0.57 -6.43
CA ALA A 57 -11.41 -0.54 -5.65
C ALA A 57 -10.92 -1.72 -6.51
N HIS A 58 -11.66 -2.06 -7.56
CA HIS A 58 -11.38 -3.22 -8.41
C HIS A 58 -10.11 -3.11 -9.28
N ILE A 59 -9.45 -1.94 -9.32
CA ILE A 59 -8.20 -1.76 -10.08
C ILE A 59 -6.94 -1.77 -9.20
N LEU A 60 -7.07 -1.98 -7.88
CA LEU A 60 -5.97 -1.83 -6.92
C LEU A 60 -5.17 -3.09 -6.60
N GLY A 61 -5.48 -4.24 -7.20
CA GLY A 61 -4.68 -5.47 -7.05
C GLY A 61 -5.53 -6.66 -6.73
N ASN A 62 -6.01 -6.65 -5.49
CA ASN A 62 -6.85 -7.68 -4.91
C ASN A 62 -8.32 -7.23 -4.83
N MET A 63 -9.21 -8.19 -4.56
CA MET A 63 -10.67 -7.99 -4.54
C MET A 63 -11.15 -6.93 -3.54
N TRP A 64 -10.36 -6.66 -2.48
CA TRP A 64 -10.71 -5.75 -1.40
C TRP A 64 -9.87 -4.46 -1.40
N ALA A 65 -8.94 -4.30 -2.35
CA ALA A 65 -7.98 -3.19 -2.39
C ALA A 65 -7.15 -3.03 -1.10
N GLN A 66 -6.99 -4.10 -0.32
CA GLN A 66 -6.30 -4.08 0.98
C GLN A 66 -4.82 -3.72 0.85
N THR A 67 -4.16 -4.25 -0.19
CA THR A 67 -2.78 -3.94 -0.57
C THR A 67 -2.71 -3.54 -2.04
N TRP A 68 -1.72 -2.73 -2.39
CA TRP A 68 -1.49 -2.26 -3.77
C TRP A 68 -0.21 -2.82 -4.39
N ASN A 69 0.39 -3.84 -3.76
CA ASN A 69 1.63 -4.49 -4.20
C ASN A 69 1.52 -5.04 -5.63
N ASP A 70 0.35 -5.55 -6.03
CA ASP A 70 0.12 -6.07 -7.38
C ASP A 70 0.11 -4.98 -8.46
N ARG A 71 0.15 -3.69 -8.06
CA ARG A 71 0.27 -2.51 -8.93
C ARG A 71 1.68 -1.94 -8.94
N PHE A 72 2.65 -2.59 -8.29
CA PHE A 72 4.01 -2.04 -8.15
C PHE A 72 4.65 -1.71 -9.51
N ASP A 73 4.56 -2.62 -10.49
CA ASP A 73 5.12 -2.42 -11.83
C ASP A 73 4.47 -1.25 -12.58
N ASP A 74 3.19 -0.98 -12.32
CA ASP A 74 2.45 0.11 -12.95
C ASP A 74 2.88 1.49 -12.42
N VAL A 75 3.24 1.53 -11.13
CA VAL A 75 3.52 2.76 -10.39
C VAL A 75 5.00 2.98 -10.12
N ILE A 76 5.89 2.10 -10.60
CA ILE A 76 7.33 2.27 -10.41
C ILE A 76 7.82 3.61 -11.01
N PRO A 77 8.49 4.48 -10.23
CA PRO A 77 8.92 5.79 -10.73
C PRO A 77 10.01 5.71 -11.80
N TYR A 78 10.93 4.75 -11.66
CA TYR A 78 12.10 4.56 -12.52
C TYR A 78 12.15 3.09 -12.98
N PRO A 79 11.40 2.71 -14.03
CA PRO A 79 11.27 1.32 -14.46
C PRO A 79 12.59 0.70 -14.93
N ASP A 80 13.51 1.51 -15.45
CA ASP A 80 14.81 1.05 -15.95
C ASP A 80 15.86 0.87 -14.85
N ALA A 81 15.57 1.31 -13.61
CA ALA A 81 16.48 1.13 -12.50
C ALA A 81 16.44 -0.34 -12.01
N PRO A 82 17.60 -0.98 -11.81
CA PRO A 82 17.63 -2.38 -11.40
C PRO A 82 17.06 -2.54 -9.98
N LEU A 83 16.09 -3.44 -9.84
CA LEU A 83 15.65 -3.93 -8.54
C LEU A 83 16.64 -4.96 -8.03
N LEU A 84 16.97 -4.90 -6.73
CA LEU A 84 17.82 -5.91 -6.12
C LEU A 84 17.11 -7.27 -6.16
N ASN A 85 17.63 -8.18 -6.97
CA ASN A 85 17.20 -9.57 -7.01
C ASN A 85 18.43 -10.47 -6.77
N MET A 86 18.48 -11.10 -5.59
CA MET A 86 19.58 -12.00 -5.22
C MET A 86 19.30 -13.47 -5.57
N THR A 87 18.14 -13.77 -6.17
CA THR A 87 17.72 -15.16 -6.45
C THR A 87 18.75 -15.89 -7.29
N GLU A 88 19.25 -15.26 -8.36
CA GLU A 88 20.27 -15.84 -9.23
C GLU A 88 21.59 -16.11 -8.48
N VAL A 89 22.02 -15.18 -7.63
CA VAL A 89 23.23 -15.32 -6.80
C VAL A 89 23.09 -16.46 -5.80
N LEU A 90 21.91 -16.63 -5.19
CA LEU A 90 21.64 -17.71 -4.25
C LEU A 90 21.67 -19.08 -4.94
N ILE A 91 21.09 -19.17 -6.16
CA ILE A 91 21.12 -20.36 -7.00
C ILE A 91 22.56 -20.69 -7.40
N GLU A 92 23.33 -19.70 -7.88
CA GLU A 92 24.73 -19.87 -8.27
C GLU A 92 25.59 -20.39 -7.11
N LYS A 93 25.33 -19.91 -5.89
CA LYS A 93 26.04 -20.32 -4.68
C LYS A 93 25.49 -21.60 -4.03
N ASN A 94 24.54 -22.31 -4.66
CA ASN A 94 23.90 -23.52 -4.13
C ASN A 94 23.30 -23.35 -2.73
N TYR A 95 22.76 -22.17 -2.40
CA TYR A 95 21.95 -22.02 -1.18
C TYR A 95 20.64 -22.81 -1.35
N SER A 96 20.31 -23.64 -0.36
CA SER A 96 19.06 -24.43 -0.34
C SER A 96 18.34 -24.23 0.99
N VAL A 97 17.03 -24.52 0.99
CA VAL A 97 16.20 -24.50 2.20
C VAL A 97 16.44 -25.84 2.92
N HIS A 98 17.47 -25.88 3.77
CA HIS A 98 17.75 -26.98 4.69
C HIS A 98 17.83 -26.44 6.12
#